data_AF-F4RVU1-F1
#
_entry.id   AF-F4RVU1-F1
#
_cell.length_a   1.000
_cell.length_b   1.000
_cell.length_c   1.000
_cell.angle_alpha   90.00
_cell.angle_beta   90.00
_cell.angle_gamma   90.00
#
_symmetry.space_group_name_H-M   'P 1'
#
loop_
_entity.id
_entity.type
_entity.pdbx_description
1 polymer ?
#
loop_
_entity_poly.entity_id
_entity_poly.type
_entity_poly.pdbx_seq_one_letter_code
_entity_poly.pdbx_strand_id
1 'polypeptide(L)'
;MDQPTTQTTSPKEWFPLALQEATKCVPSPQAFNIGSLILSSSNQLLSKGHSRELPGNTHAEENALSKLTDLEIPDGSLKLVVTMEPCSVRLSGKTSCVDKILEWNDEHREKRIGEVWLGVLEPKDFVVCEGVRKLKEMGILVGVIEGFEDECLRIARMK
;
A
#
# COMPACT_ATOMS: atom_id res chain seq x y z
N MET A 1 31.70 -4.52 -16.96
CA MET A 1 30.35 -4.73 -17.51
C MET A 1 29.40 -4.14 -16.48
N ASP A 2 29.24 -2.82 -16.51
CA ASP A 2 28.29 -2.16 -15.61
C ASP A 2 26.89 -2.39 -16.14
N GLN A 3 26.08 -3.13 -15.40
CA GLN A 3 24.66 -3.18 -15.65
C GLN A 3 24.04 -1.84 -15.24
N PRO A 4 23.12 -1.27 -16.04
CA PRO A 4 22.42 -0.06 -15.65
C PRO A 4 21.59 -0.36 -14.41
N THR A 5 21.97 0.21 -13.27
CA THR A 5 21.11 0.27 -12.09
C THR A 5 19.97 1.23 -12.44
N THR A 6 18.82 0.68 -12.81
CA THR A 6 17.58 1.46 -12.96
C THR A 6 17.32 2.17 -11.64
N GLN A 7 17.54 3.48 -11.63
CA GLN A 7 17.32 4.31 -10.47
C GLN A 7 15.79 4.42 -10.29
N THR A 8 15.22 3.58 -9.42
CA THR A 8 13.77 3.55 -9.19
C THR A 8 13.34 4.85 -8.50
N THR A 9 12.66 5.71 -9.24
CA THR A 9 12.10 6.96 -8.70
C THR A 9 10.75 6.67 -8.03
N SER A 10 10.55 7.22 -6.83
CA SER A 10 9.27 7.15 -6.13
C SER A 10 8.11 7.73 -6.97
N PRO A 11 6.90 7.14 -6.98
CA PRO A 11 5.73 7.67 -7.68
C PRO A 11 5.07 8.84 -6.91
N LYS A 12 5.87 9.83 -6.47
CA LYS A 12 5.46 10.92 -5.58
C LYS A 12 4.28 11.74 -6.12
N GLU A 13 4.20 11.91 -7.44
CA GLU A 13 3.11 12.62 -8.13
C GLU A 13 1.72 11.98 -7.90
N TRP A 14 1.67 10.68 -7.60
CA TRP A 14 0.43 9.94 -7.34
C TRP A 14 -0.01 10.01 -5.87
N PHE A 15 0.87 10.43 -4.97
CA PHE A 15 0.60 10.42 -3.54
C PHE A 15 -0.61 11.28 -3.12
N PRO A 16 -0.85 12.47 -3.73
CA PRO A 16 -2.08 13.22 -3.47
C PRO A 16 -3.37 12.43 -3.75
N LEU A 17 -3.38 11.55 -4.75
CA LEU A 17 -4.54 10.70 -5.02
C LEU A 17 -4.72 9.62 -3.94
N ALA A 18 -3.63 9.07 -3.40
CA ALA A 18 -3.71 8.12 -2.28
C ALA A 18 -4.32 8.80 -1.04
N LEU A 19 -3.93 10.05 -0.74
CA LEU A 19 -4.54 10.85 0.32
C LEU A 19 -6.02 11.12 0.05
N GLN A 20 -6.40 11.46 -1.19
CA GLN A 20 -7.80 11.62 -1.57
C GLN A 20 -8.62 10.35 -1.34
N GLU A 21 -8.09 9.17 -1.65
CA GLU A 21 -8.78 7.91 -1.32
C GLU A 21 -8.94 7.74 0.20
N ALA A 22 -7.92 8.07 1.00
CA ALA A 22 -8.01 8.00 2.46
C ALA A 22 -9.12 8.91 3.04
N THR A 23 -9.39 10.07 2.43
CA THR A 23 -10.48 10.97 2.87
C THR A 23 -11.89 10.41 2.66
N LYS A 24 -12.05 9.33 1.89
CA LYS A 24 -13.36 8.70 1.62
C LYS A 24 -13.76 7.67 2.68
N CYS A 25 -12.83 7.27 3.55
CA CYS A 25 -13.09 6.30 4.59
C CYS A 25 -14.26 6.75 5.46
N VAL A 26 -15.15 5.81 5.81
CA VAL A 26 -16.03 6.00 6.95
C VAL A 26 -15.15 6.11 8.21
N PRO A 27 -15.19 7.22 8.96
CA PRO A 27 -14.32 7.41 10.11
C PRO A 27 -14.55 6.37 11.21
N SER A 28 -13.50 6.03 11.96
CA SER A 28 -13.57 5.08 13.06
C SER A 28 -12.60 5.47 14.18
N PRO A 29 -13.02 5.42 15.46
CA PRO A 29 -12.10 5.64 16.58
C PRO A 29 -11.13 4.47 16.80
N GLN A 30 -11.36 3.33 16.15
CA GLN A 30 -10.59 2.09 16.36
C GLN A 30 -9.74 1.70 15.14
N ALA A 31 -9.69 2.53 14.10
CA ALA A 31 -8.95 2.23 12.88
C ALA A 31 -8.57 3.49 12.11
N PHE A 32 -7.41 3.48 11.46
CA PHE A 32 -6.96 4.58 10.63
C PHE A 32 -7.71 4.67 9.29
N ASN A 33 -7.85 5.90 8.77
CA ASN A 33 -8.27 6.17 7.40
C ASN A 33 -7.05 6.08 6.47
N ILE A 34 -6.97 5.00 5.68
CA ILE A 34 -5.84 4.71 4.80
C ILE A 34 -6.33 4.69 3.35
N GLY A 35 -5.51 5.21 2.44
CA GLY A 35 -5.69 5.11 1.00
C GLY A 35 -4.56 4.32 0.38
N SER A 36 -4.85 3.60 -0.69
CA SER A 36 -3.91 2.75 -1.41
C SER A 36 -4.16 2.82 -2.91
N LEU A 37 -3.08 2.79 -3.69
CA LEU A 37 -3.07 2.72 -5.15
C LEU A 37 -2.17 1.58 -5.60
N ILE A 38 -2.55 0.92 -6.69
CA ILE A 38 -1.69 0.00 -7.42
C ILE A 38 -1.40 0.65 -8.78
N LEU A 39 -0.12 0.84 -9.06
CA LEU A 39 0.37 1.37 -10.32
C LEU A 39 1.13 0.29 -11.09
N SER A 40 1.20 0.41 -12.41
CA SER A 40 2.21 -0.27 -13.19
C SER A 40 3.61 0.27 -12.87
N SER A 41 4.65 -0.44 -13.30
CA SER A 41 6.03 0.05 -13.38
C SER A 41 6.17 1.43 -14.04
N SER A 42 5.35 1.72 -15.05
CA SER A 42 5.28 2.98 -15.80
C SER A 42 4.42 4.06 -15.13
N ASN A 43 4.05 3.86 -13.87
CA ASN A 43 3.19 4.75 -13.07
C ASN A 43 1.77 4.93 -13.66
N GLN A 44 1.25 3.97 -14.42
CA GLN A 44 -0.18 3.98 -14.79
C GLN A 44 -1.00 3.48 -13.61
N LEU A 45 -2.05 4.22 -13.21
CA LEU A 45 -3.00 3.75 -12.20
C LEU A 45 -3.81 2.56 -12.72
N LEU A 46 -3.77 1.46 -11.97
CA LEU A 46 -4.48 0.22 -12.31
C LEU A 46 -5.62 -0.07 -11.33
N SER A 47 -5.40 0.19 -10.04
CA SER A 47 -6.41 0.02 -9.01
C SER A 47 -6.17 1.00 -7.87
N LYS A 48 -7.19 1.18 -7.03
CA LYS A 48 -7.15 2.03 -5.84
C LYS A 48 -8.09 1.49 -4.79
N GLY A 49 -7.87 1.81 -3.53
CA GLY A 49 -8.76 1.41 -2.44
C GLY A 49 -8.58 2.29 -1.23
N HIS A 50 -9.57 2.28 -0.34
CA HIS A 50 -9.47 2.93 0.97
C HIS A 50 -10.01 2.03 2.07
N SER A 51 -9.57 2.25 3.30
CA SER A 51 -10.04 1.44 4.44
C SER A 51 -11.55 1.54 4.59
N ARG A 52 -12.21 0.42 4.89
CA ARG A 52 -13.67 0.31 5.06
C ARG A 52 -14.48 0.71 3.82
N GLU A 53 -13.88 0.65 2.62
CA GLU A 53 -14.61 0.82 1.36
C GLU A 53 -15.66 -0.31 1.17
N LEU A 54 -15.27 -1.54 1.51
CA LEU A 54 -16.13 -2.74 1.39
C LEU A 54 -16.55 -3.26 2.78
N PRO A 55 -17.69 -3.97 2.89
CA PRO A 55 -18.13 -4.57 4.14
C PRO A 55 -17.09 -5.49 4.79
N GLY A 56 -17.11 -5.56 6.13
CA GLY A 56 -16.30 -6.53 6.88
C GLY A 56 -14.93 -6.04 7.33
N ASN A 57 -14.74 -4.73 7.58
CA ASN A 57 -13.47 -4.18 8.11
C ASN A 57 -12.26 -4.48 7.20
N THR A 58 -12.40 -4.12 5.93
CA THR A 58 -11.34 -4.24 4.92
C THR A 58 -10.33 -3.10 5.02
N HIS A 59 -9.07 -3.39 4.72
CA HIS A 59 -8.01 -2.38 4.63
C HIS A 59 -7.85 -1.87 3.19
N ALA A 60 -7.21 -0.71 3.03
CA ALA A 60 -7.05 -0.06 1.73
C ALA A 60 -6.31 -0.93 0.70
N GLU A 61 -5.24 -1.60 1.12
CA GLU A 61 -4.41 -2.48 0.29
C GLU A 61 -5.19 -3.72 -0.13
N GLU A 62 -5.98 -4.29 0.77
CA GLU A 62 -6.88 -5.41 0.47
C GLU A 62 -7.91 -5.02 -0.59
N ASN A 63 -8.53 -3.85 -0.45
CA ASN A 63 -9.52 -3.36 -1.42
C ASN A 63 -8.87 -3.03 -2.77
N ALA A 64 -7.66 -2.47 -2.79
CA ALA A 64 -6.94 -2.17 -4.02
C ALA A 64 -6.56 -3.47 -4.76
N LEU A 65 -6.02 -4.47 -4.05
CA LEU A 65 -5.69 -5.78 -4.62
C LEU A 65 -6.92 -6.50 -5.15
N SER A 66 -8.03 -6.54 -4.39
CA SER A 66 -9.24 -7.26 -4.82
C SER A 66 -9.91 -6.68 -6.08
N LYS A 67 -9.64 -5.41 -6.39
CA LYS A 67 -10.18 -4.72 -7.57
C LYS A 67 -9.22 -4.74 -8.76
N LEU A 68 -8.02 -5.28 -8.59
CA LEU A 68 -7.09 -5.43 -9.70
C LEU A 68 -7.62 -6.52 -10.64
N THR A 69 -8.08 -6.11 -11.82
CA THR A 69 -8.61 -7.01 -12.84
C THR A 69 -7.48 -7.70 -13.60
N ASP A 70 -7.81 -8.73 -14.38
CA ASP A 70 -6.86 -9.40 -15.28
C ASP A 70 -6.41 -8.46 -16.42
N LEU A 71 -5.45 -7.59 -16.11
CA LEU A 71 -4.78 -6.72 -17.05
C LEU A 71 -3.47 -7.37 -17.43
N GLU A 72 -3.12 -7.43 -18.71
CA GLU A 72 -1.75 -7.72 -19.11
C GLU A 72 -0.85 -6.60 -18.58
N ILE A 73 0.12 -6.95 -17.74
CA ILE A 73 1.14 -6.03 -17.23
C ILE A 73 2.43 -6.40 -17.97
N PRO A 74 2.84 -5.63 -19.00
CA PRO A 74 3.86 -6.07 -19.96
C PRO A 74 5.22 -6.46 -19.35
N ASP A 75 5.57 -5.90 -18.19
CA ASP A 75 6.79 -6.24 -17.45
C ASP A 75 6.54 -6.94 -16.12
N GLY A 76 5.28 -7.25 -15.83
CA GLY A 76 4.84 -7.97 -14.64
C GLY A 76 5.14 -7.32 -13.29
N SER A 77 5.58 -6.05 -13.27
CA SER A 77 5.97 -5.36 -12.04
C SER A 77 4.97 -4.28 -11.66
N LEU A 78 4.55 -4.31 -10.41
CA LEU A 78 3.57 -3.42 -9.82
C LEU A 78 4.17 -2.62 -8.66
N LYS A 79 3.68 -1.39 -8.51
CA LYS A 79 3.99 -0.49 -7.40
C LYS A 79 2.76 -0.32 -6.54
N LEU A 80 2.87 -0.61 -5.25
CA LEU A 80 1.87 -0.26 -4.26
C LEU A 80 2.22 1.10 -3.66
N VAL A 81 1.30 2.06 -3.72
CA VAL A 81 1.43 3.35 -3.04
C VAL A 81 0.40 3.40 -1.93
N VAL A 82 0.81 3.64 -0.69
CA VAL A 82 -0.09 3.56 0.48
C VAL A 82 0.17 4.72 1.43
N THR A 83 -0.88 5.27 2.06
CA THR A 83 -0.71 6.44 2.92
C THR A 83 -0.03 6.13 4.25
N MET A 84 -0.02 4.87 4.68
CA MET A 84 0.60 4.39 5.91
C MET A 84 1.23 3.01 5.68
N GLU A 85 2.23 2.66 6.47
CA GLU A 85 2.85 1.33 6.45
C GLU A 85 1.81 0.19 6.44
N PRO A 86 1.95 -0.79 5.52
CA PRO A 86 1.08 -1.96 5.51
C PRO A 86 1.18 -2.75 6.80
N CYS A 87 0.04 -3.04 7.43
CA CYS A 87 0.05 -3.71 8.72
C CYS A 87 0.65 -5.12 8.65
N SER A 88 1.50 -5.45 9.62
CA SER A 88 2.11 -6.79 9.80
C SER A 88 1.27 -7.75 10.64
N VAL A 89 0.22 -7.22 11.29
CA VAL A 89 -0.74 -7.91 12.14
C VAL A 89 -2.05 -7.12 12.16
N ARG A 90 -3.18 -7.80 12.33
CA ARG A 90 -4.49 -7.13 12.50
C ARG A 90 -5.11 -7.54 13.83
N LEU A 91 -5.58 -6.56 14.61
CA LEU A 91 -6.30 -6.81 15.86
C LEU A 91 -7.57 -7.65 15.65
N SER A 92 -8.16 -7.60 14.45
CA SER A 92 -9.32 -8.42 14.07
C SER A 92 -9.00 -9.91 13.88
N GLY A 93 -7.72 -10.30 13.87
CA GLY A 93 -7.29 -11.67 13.56
C GLY A 93 -7.33 -12.04 12.07
N LYS A 94 -7.73 -11.10 11.19
CA LYS A 94 -7.68 -11.30 9.73
C LYS A 94 -6.24 -11.30 9.20
N THR A 95 -6.03 -11.94 8.05
CA THR A 95 -4.77 -11.89 7.29
C THR A 95 -4.26 -10.46 7.17
N SER A 96 -2.97 -10.24 7.46
CA SER A 96 -2.37 -8.92 7.47
C SER A 96 -2.24 -8.33 6.06
N CYS A 97 -2.01 -7.02 5.93
CA CYS A 97 -1.79 -6.42 4.62
C CYS A 97 -0.49 -6.93 3.98
N VAL A 98 0.56 -7.12 4.78
CA VAL A 98 1.80 -7.75 4.32
C VAL A 98 1.54 -9.15 3.76
N ASP A 99 0.84 -9.99 4.52
CA ASP A 99 0.58 -11.37 4.09
C ASP A 99 -0.27 -11.40 2.81
N LYS A 100 -1.27 -10.52 2.68
CA LYS A 100 -2.06 -10.38 1.44
C LYS A 100 -1.22 -9.97 0.23
N ILE A 101 -0.23 -9.09 0.41
CA ILE A 101 0.72 -8.71 -0.66
C ILE A 101 1.57 -9.91 -1.07
N LEU A 102 2.00 -10.72 -0.11
CA LEU A 102 2.81 -11.92 -0.37
C LEU A 102 1.99 -13.04 -1.04
N GLU A 103 0.79 -13.31 -0.54
CA GLU A 103 -0.19 -14.23 -1.13
C GLU A 103 -0.47 -13.84 -2.59
N TRP A 104 -0.74 -12.54 -2.84
CA TRP A 104 -0.89 -12.03 -4.21
C TRP A 104 0.33 -12.36 -5.08
N ASN A 105 1.53 -12.09 -4.57
CA ASN A 105 2.78 -12.32 -5.30
C ASN A 105 3.07 -13.80 -5.57
N ASP A 106 2.57 -14.70 -4.74
CA ASP A 106 2.71 -16.16 -4.91
C ASP A 106 1.71 -16.69 -5.95
N GLU A 107 0.48 -16.17 -5.93
CA GLU A 107 -0.58 -16.51 -6.89
C GLU A 107 -0.34 -15.91 -8.29
N HIS A 108 0.25 -14.72 -8.36
CA HIS A 108 0.40 -13.94 -9.59
C HIS A 108 1.88 -13.74 -9.97
N ARG A 109 2.54 -14.84 -10.36
CA ARG A 109 3.99 -14.83 -10.68
C ARG A 109 4.39 -13.85 -11.78
N GLU A 110 3.46 -13.53 -12.68
CA GLU A 110 3.65 -12.63 -13.80
C GLU A 110 3.18 -11.19 -13.51
N LYS A 111 2.61 -10.90 -12.32
CA LYS A 111 2.07 -9.57 -11.96
C LYS A 111 2.31 -9.29 -10.46
N ARG A 112 3.57 -9.11 -10.07
CA ARG A 112 3.98 -9.03 -8.67
C ARG A 112 4.13 -7.58 -8.21
N ILE A 113 3.73 -7.30 -6.98
CA ILE A 113 4.13 -6.10 -6.23
C ILE A 113 5.64 -6.21 -5.98
N GLY A 114 6.42 -5.47 -6.75
CA GLY A 114 7.88 -5.37 -6.60
C GLY A 114 8.31 -4.18 -5.73
N GLU A 115 7.45 -3.17 -5.62
CA GLU A 115 7.72 -1.95 -4.88
C GLU A 115 6.54 -1.54 -4.00
N VAL A 116 6.85 -1.05 -2.80
CA VAL A 116 5.88 -0.46 -1.87
C VAL A 116 6.39 0.92 -1.45
N TRP A 117 5.59 1.93 -1.68
CA TRP A 117 5.87 3.32 -1.35
C TRP A 117 4.86 3.81 -0.33
N LEU A 118 5.32 4.14 0.88
CA LEU A 118 4.46 4.59 1.97
C LEU A 118 4.67 6.06 2.34
N GLY A 119 3.65 6.76 2.83
CA GLY A 119 3.82 8.15 3.31
C GLY A 119 4.38 8.25 4.72
N VAL A 120 3.96 7.35 5.61
CA VAL A 120 4.38 7.37 7.01
C VAL A 120 4.40 5.96 7.58
N LEU A 121 5.32 5.70 8.51
CA LEU A 121 5.30 4.46 9.30
C LEU A 121 4.05 4.41 10.17
N GLU A 122 3.55 3.21 10.46
CA GLU A 122 2.38 3.07 11.31
C GLU A 122 2.76 3.54 12.74
N PRO A 123 2.05 4.53 13.29
CA PRO A 123 2.27 4.95 14.67
C PRO A 123 1.90 3.83 15.64
N LYS A 124 2.56 3.74 16.79
CA LYS A 124 2.36 2.68 17.79
C LYS A 124 1.06 2.81 18.61
N ASP A 125 0.01 3.35 18.00
CA ASP A 125 -1.30 3.58 18.63
C ASP A 125 -2.07 2.27 18.86
N PHE A 126 -1.94 1.29 17.96
CA PHE A 126 -2.71 0.04 18.00
C PHE A 126 -1.84 -1.20 18.18
N VAL A 127 -0.77 -1.33 17.38
CA VAL A 127 0.17 -2.45 17.41
C VAL A 127 1.58 -1.98 17.09
N VAL A 128 2.58 -2.79 17.42
CA VAL A 128 3.93 -2.60 16.89
C VAL A 128 3.96 -3.17 15.48
N CYS A 129 3.86 -2.30 14.48
CA CYS A 129 3.94 -2.71 13.08
C CYS A 129 5.39 -3.06 12.69
N GLU A 130 5.53 -4.09 11.88
CA GLU A 130 6.80 -4.57 11.31
C GLU A 130 6.70 -4.74 9.80
N GLY A 131 5.78 -4.00 9.16
CA GLY A 131 5.39 -4.21 7.78
C GLY A 131 6.53 -3.95 6.81
N VAL A 132 7.22 -2.83 6.98
CA VAL A 132 8.40 -2.47 6.18
C VAL A 132 9.49 -3.54 6.29
N ARG A 133 9.76 -4.05 7.50
CA ARG A 133 10.79 -5.07 7.72
C ARG A 133 10.45 -6.35 6.96
N LYS A 134 9.24 -6.88 7.16
CA LYS A 134 8.78 -8.12 6.52
C LYS A 134 8.78 -8.03 4.99
N LEU A 135 8.31 -6.92 4.42
CA LEU A 135 8.30 -6.70 2.96
C LEU A 135 9.73 -6.70 2.39
N LYS A 136 10.67 -6.00 3.03
CA LYS A 136 12.08 -5.97 2.61
C LYS A 136 12.75 -7.35 2.69
N GLU A 137 12.45 -8.14 3.72
CA GLU A 137 12.97 -9.51 3.86
C GLU A 137 12.51 -10.44 2.73
N MET A 138 11.34 -10.17 2.15
CA MET A 138 10.80 -10.89 0.99
C MET A 138 11.26 -10.34 -0.36
N GLY A 139 12.22 -9.39 -0.36
CA GLY A 139 12.81 -8.82 -1.58
C GLY A 139 11.98 -7.72 -2.24
N ILE A 140 10.95 -7.19 -1.57
CA ILE A 140 10.16 -6.06 -2.06
C ILE A 140 10.93 -4.76 -1.75
N LEU A 141 11.08 -3.90 -2.75
CA LEU A 141 11.64 -2.55 -2.56
C LEU A 141 10.65 -1.73 -1.73
N VAL A 142 11.08 -1.20 -0.59
CA VAL A 142 10.22 -0.35 0.25
C VAL A 142 10.84 1.02 0.46
N GLY A 143 10.12 2.06 0.08
CA GLY A 143 10.52 3.46 0.23
C GLY A 143 9.45 4.32 0.92
N VAL A 144 9.89 5.43 1.52
CA VAL A 144 9.01 6.44 2.11
C VAL A 144 8.93 7.63 1.16
N ILE A 145 7.72 8.14 0.88
CA ILE A 145 7.52 9.34 0.08
C ILE A 145 7.51 10.55 1.03
N GLU A 146 8.62 11.28 1.03
CA GLU A 146 8.82 12.44 1.91
C GLU A 146 7.89 13.62 1.58
N GLY A 147 7.50 14.37 2.61
CA GLY A 147 6.74 15.62 2.51
C GLY A 147 5.23 15.47 2.64
N PHE A 148 4.76 14.30 3.08
CA PHE A 148 3.33 14.00 3.30
C PHE A 148 3.03 13.42 4.67
N GLU A 149 4.03 13.32 5.55
CA GLU A 149 3.94 12.65 6.85
C GLU A 149 2.84 13.25 7.73
N ASP A 150 2.83 14.58 7.88
CA ASP A 150 1.84 15.30 8.70
C ASP A 150 0.43 15.12 8.13
N GLU A 151 0.29 15.16 6.81
CA GLU A 151 -1.00 15.03 6.12
C GLU A 151 -1.54 13.60 6.21
N CYS A 152 -0.67 12.60 6.07
CA CYS A 152 -1.00 11.20 6.32
C CYS A 152 -1.52 11.01 7.75
N LEU A 153 -0.80 11.52 8.75
CA LEU A 153 -1.18 11.38 10.16
C LEU A 153 -2.48 12.12 10.50
N ARG A 154 -2.70 13.28 9.88
CA ARG A 154 -3.91 14.08 10.03
C ARG A 154 -5.12 13.34 9.44
N ILE A 155 -5.06 12.92 8.18
CA ILE A 155 -6.17 12.21 7.52
C ILE A 155 -6.47 10.88 8.21
N ALA A 156 -5.42 10.14 8.59
CA ALA A 156 -5.55 8.85 9.28
C ALA A 156 -6.41 8.93 10.55
N ARG A 157 -6.46 10.10 11.21
CA ARG A 157 -7.18 10.34 12.48
C ARG A 157 -8.44 11.20 12.33
N MET A 158 -8.86 11.54 11.11
CA MET A 158 -10.12 12.25 10.90
C MET A 158 -11.30 11.43 11.43
N LYS A 159 -12.20 12.09 12.15
CA LYS A 159 -13.39 11.54 12.80
C LYS A 159 -14.66 12.08 12.16
#